data_AF-A0A6A0GTI6-F1
#
_entry.id   AF-A0A6A0GTI6-F1
#
_cell.length_a   1.000
_cell.length_b   1.000
_cell.length_c   1.000
_cell.angle_alpha   90.00
_cell.angle_beta   90.00
_cell.angle_gamma   90.00
#
_symmetry.space_group_name_H-M   'P 1'
#
loop_
_entity.id
_entity.type
_entity.pdbx_description
1 polymer ?
#
loop_
_entity_poly.entity_id
_entity_poly.type
_entity_poly.pdbx_seq_one_letter_code
_entity_poly.pdbx_strand_id
1 'polypeptide(L)'
;ITVCFDPIFETTLYSNYIVRGANIAAQDTNPDRPSFKSDTGFFTVSADTCYQQDSQIALMDAILGDSSVIDVGKSFYFARGHLAADADFVTEQEQDATYYYINAVPQWQSFNNGNWKYLEFSVRDMAAAHGSDIVVWCGGWDVLQLDDVNGNPVDIFLGLTGGEAVIPAPDITWRVVYDPSSNKAAAIVGVNNPYLTAAPSMLCSGGSICDQLTWLHDINYSDYEAGAIYCCTVQNLATAIPNVPDLGSAGLLTS
;
A
#
# COMPACT_ATOMS: atom_id res chain seq x y z
N ILE A 1 5.91 3.72 14.64
CA ILE A 1 5.54 2.72 13.61
C ILE A 1 6.04 1.37 14.08
N THR A 2 5.22 0.32 13.98
CA THR A 2 5.66 -1.08 14.18
C THR A 2 5.62 -1.77 12.83
N VAL A 3 6.67 -2.51 12.48
CA VAL A 3 6.81 -3.17 11.19
C VAL A 3 6.94 -4.67 11.40
N CYS A 4 6.18 -5.46 10.63
CA CYS A 4 6.35 -6.91 10.53
C CYS A 4 7.04 -7.22 9.19
N PHE A 5 8.32 -7.60 9.25
CA PHE A 5 9.15 -7.82 8.06
C PHE A 5 9.37 -9.31 7.82
N ASP A 6 9.28 -9.73 6.56
CA ASP A 6 9.64 -11.06 6.09
C ASP A 6 11.06 -11.02 5.50
N PRO A 7 12.06 -11.61 6.19
CA PRO A 7 13.44 -11.62 5.73
C PRO A 7 13.71 -12.60 4.58
N ILE A 8 12.77 -13.52 4.27
CA ILE A 8 12.95 -14.47 3.16
C ILE A 8 12.70 -13.76 1.83
N PHE A 9 11.62 -12.98 1.75
CA PHE A 9 11.26 -12.24 0.54
C PHE A 9 11.68 -10.78 0.58
N GLU A 10 12.30 -10.32 1.67
CA GLU A 10 12.71 -8.94 1.91
C GLU A 10 11.58 -7.94 1.73
N THR A 11 10.42 -8.24 2.33
CA THR A 11 9.21 -7.42 2.21
C THR A 11 8.52 -7.22 3.54
N THR A 12 7.68 -6.20 3.60
CA THR A 12 6.92 -5.87 4.80
C THR A 12 5.53 -6.46 4.70
N LEU A 13 5.21 -7.38 5.62
CA LEU A 13 3.90 -8.01 5.70
C LEU A 13 2.83 -7.00 6.15
N TYR A 14 3.17 -6.15 7.12
CA TYR A 14 2.37 -4.98 7.49
C TYR A 14 3.16 -3.97 8.33
N SER A 15 2.72 -2.71 8.27
CA SER A 15 3.02 -1.67 9.25
C SER A 15 1.78 -1.37 10.10
N ASN A 16 1.99 -1.10 11.40
CA ASN A 16 0.96 -0.70 12.36
C ASN A 16 1.35 0.62 13.06
N TYR A 17 0.41 1.55 13.14
CA TYR A 17 0.63 2.88 13.71
C TYR A 17 -0.68 3.58 14.09
N ILE A 18 -0.57 4.80 14.62
CA ILE A 18 -1.71 5.60 15.07
C ILE A 18 -1.70 6.94 14.32
N VAL A 19 -2.83 7.28 13.71
CA VAL A 19 -3.13 8.65 13.25
C VAL A 19 -3.74 9.40 14.43
N ARG A 20 -3.07 10.47 14.88
CA ARG A 20 -3.46 11.24 16.06
C ARG A 20 -4.51 12.29 15.70
N GLY A 21 -5.79 11.91 15.63
CA GLY A 21 -6.86 12.76 15.10
C GLY A 21 -6.94 14.15 15.74
N ALA A 22 -6.82 14.25 17.06
CA ALA A 22 -6.84 15.54 17.76
C ALA A 22 -5.69 16.49 17.37
N ASN A 23 -4.60 15.97 16.83
CA ASN A 23 -3.36 16.71 16.56
C ASN A 23 -2.97 16.74 15.08
N ILE A 24 -3.60 15.94 14.21
CA ILE A 24 -3.20 15.79 12.81
C ILE A 24 -3.31 17.10 12.02
N ALA A 25 -4.23 17.99 12.40
CA ALA A 25 -4.35 19.33 11.81
C ALA A 25 -3.19 20.28 12.19
N ALA A 26 -2.41 19.95 13.23
CA ALA A 26 -1.24 20.68 13.68
C ALA A 26 0.08 20.03 13.18
N GLN A 27 -0.01 19.20 12.14
CA GLN A 27 1.12 18.53 11.52
C GLN A 27 2.22 19.51 11.07
N ASP A 28 3.47 19.17 11.39
CA ASP A 28 4.64 19.81 10.81
C ASP A 28 4.69 19.51 9.31
N THR A 29 4.89 20.55 8.50
CA THR A 29 5.01 20.42 7.05
C THR A 29 6.43 20.77 6.63
N ASN A 30 7.31 19.77 6.59
CA ASN A 30 8.62 19.95 6.00
C ASN A 30 8.53 19.73 4.47
N PRO A 31 8.77 20.75 3.63
CA PRO A 31 8.79 20.56 2.18
C PRO A 31 9.97 19.69 1.72
N ASP A 32 11.06 19.68 2.48
CA ASP A 32 12.28 18.93 2.18
C ASP A 32 12.19 17.53 2.81
N ARG A 33 11.36 16.68 2.20
CA ARG A 33 11.20 15.27 2.58
C ARG A 33 12.54 14.52 2.49
N PRO A 34 12.89 13.66 3.44
CA PRO A 34 14.15 12.93 3.39
C PRO A 34 14.18 11.92 2.24
N SER A 35 15.39 11.53 1.85
CA SER A 35 15.57 10.36 0.97
C SER A 35 15.28 9.07 1.71
N PHE A 36 14.88 8.04 0.95
CA PHE A 36 14.71 6.70 1.50
C PHE A 36 16.04 6.12 2.01
N LYS A 37 15.97 5.38 3.10
CA LYS A 37 17.12 4.82 3.81
C LYS A 37 17.00 3.31 3.89
N SER A 38 18.13 2.63 3.71
CA SER A 38 18.26 1.20 3.96
C SER A 38 18.74 0.95 5.39
N ASP A 39 18.07 0.04 6.09
CA ASP A 39 18.53 -0.47 7.38
C ASP A 39 19.50 -1.64 7.18
N THR A 40 20.46 -1.79 8.09
CA THR A 40 21.41 -2.90 8.05
C THR A 40 20.74 -4.22 8.39
N GLY A 41 20.88 -5.22 7.51
CA GLY A 41 20.47 -6.60 7.78
C GLY A 41 19.06 -6.98 7.34
N PHE A 42 18.34 -6.08 6.66
CA PHE A 42 16.99 -6.37 6.13
C PHE A 42 16.98 -6.77 4.66
N PHE A 43 17.87 -6.18 3.85
CA PHE A 43 17.94 -6.41 2.42
C PHE A 43 19.30 -6.97 2.03
N THR A 44 19.32 -8.05 1.24
CA THR A 44 20.54 -8.56 0.59
C THR A 44 20.86 -7.80 -0.69
N VAL A 45 19.88 -7.07 -1.22
CA VAL A 45 19.98 -6.25 -2.43
C VAL A 45 19.96 -4.75 -2.11
N SER A 46 20.43 -3.94 -3.06
CA SER A 46 20.24 -2.50 -2.99
C SER A 46 18.78 -2.17 -3.32
N ALA A 47 17.94 -2.01 -2.30
CA ALA A 47 16.54 -1.61 -2.48
C ALA A 47 16.43 -0.31 -3.31
N ASP A 48 17.32 0.67 -3.10
CA ASP A 48 17.37 1.88 -3.93
C ASP A 48 17.51 1.56 -5.41
N THR A 49 18.47 0.69 -5.77
CA THR A 49 18.70 0.29 -7.16
C THR A 49 17.50 -0.44 -7.75
N CYS A 50 16.86 -1.34 -6.99
CA CYS A 50 15.65 -2.04 -7.39
C CYS A 50 14.48 -1.08 -7.73
N TYR A 51 14.38 0.04 -7.02
CA TYR A 51 13.36 1.06 -7.28
C TYR A 51 13.72 2.07 -8.38
N GLN A 52 14.93 2.03 -8.94
CA GLN A 52 15.28 2.89 -10.07
C GLN A 52 14.56 2.44 -11.35
N GLN A 53 14.00 3.41 -12.08
CA GLN A 53 13.23 3.15 -13.31
C GLN A 53 14.06 2.40 -14.37
N ASP A 54 15.33 2.77 -14.55
CA ASP A 54 16.23 2.07 -15.49
C ASP A 54 16.42 0.59 -15.11
N SER A 55 16.52 0.28 -13.81
CA SER A 55 16.61 -1.10 -13.32
C SER A 55 15.30 -1.86 -13.57
N GLN A 56 14.16 -1.21 -13.38
CA GLN A 56 12.84 -1.80 -13.68
C GLN A 56 12.66 -2.05 -15.18
N ILE A 57 13.07 -1.11 -16.05
CA ILE A 57 13.04 -1.27 -17.50
C ILE A 57 13.85 -2.49 -17.92
N ALA A 58 15.10 -2.60 -17.43
CA ALA A 58 15.96 -3.74 -17.73
C ALA A 58 15.40 -5.06 -17.18
N LEU A 59 14.80 -5.03 -15.98
CA LEU A 59 14.16 -6.19 -15.37
C LEU A 59 12.95 -6.68 -16.20
N MET A 60 12.04 -5.79 -16.59
CA MET A 60 10.84 -6.18 -17.37
C MET A 60 11.21 -6.68 -18.76
N ASP A 61 12.21 -6.09 -19.42
CA ASP A 61 12.76 -6.62 -20.68
C ASP A 61 13.29 -8.05 -20.49
N ALA A 62 14.00 -8.31 -19.38
CA ALA A 62 14.60 -9.61 -19.11
C ALA A 62 13.58 -10.70 -18.77
N ILE A 63 12.54 -10.39 -17.97
CA ILE A 63 11.60 -11.40 -17.45
C ILE A 63 10.31 -11.51 -18.27
N LEU A 64 9.85 -10.41 -18.88
CA LEU A 64 8.63 -10.40 -19.71
C LEU A 64 8.95 -10.39 -21.20
N GLY A 65 10.15 -9.95 -21.60
CA GLY A 65 10.44 -9.61 -22.99
C GLY A 65 9.81 -8.29 -23.45
N ASP A 66 9.29 -7.48 -22.51
CA ASP A 66 8.60 -6.22 -22.78
C ASP A 66 8.94 -5.15 -21.74
N SER A 67 9.82 -4.23 -22.12
CA SER A 67 10.17 -3.09 -21.27
C SER A 67 9.11 -1.97 -21.30
N SER A 68 8.16 -2.00 -22.24
CA SER A 68 7.14 -0.94 -22.41
C SER A 68 6.08 -0.93 -21.31
N VAL A 69 6.03 -2.02 -20.53
CA VAL A 69 5.35 -2.09 -19.24
C VAL A 69 5.88 -1.02 -18.27
N ILE A 70 7.10 -0.53 -18.41
CA ILE A 70 7.54 0.65 -17.67
C ILE A 70 7.36 1.90 -18.54
N ASP A 71 6.31 2.67 -18.26
CA ASP A 71 6.01 3.95 -18.93
C ASP A 71 6.07 5.11 -17.93
N VAL A 72 7.23 5.77 -17.89
CA VAL A 72 7.48 6.94 -17.02
C VAL A 72 6.51 8.09 -17.31
N GLY A 73 6.10 8.27 -18.57
CA GLY A 73 5.17 9.33 -18.97
C GLY A 73 3.77 9.14 -18.39
N LYS A 74 3.36 7.88 -18.18
CA LYS A 74 2.09 7.52 -17.54
C LYS A 74 2.18 7.28 -16.04
N SER A 75 3.37 7.45 -15.45
CA SER A 75 3.63 7.01 -14.06
C SER A 75 3.45 5.51 -13.85
N PHE A 76 3.69 4.70 -14.89
CA PHE A 76 3.70 3.25 -14.80
C PHE A 76 5.12 2.81 -14.52
N TYR A 77 5.50 2.92 -13.25
CA TYR A 77 6.70 2.36 -12.66
C TYR A 77 6.45 2.10 -11.18
N PHE A 78 7.20 1.19 -10.58
CA PHE A 78 7.09 0.94 -9.15
C PHE A 78 7.79 2.04 -8.36
N ALA A 79 7.02 2.70 -7.49
CA ALA A 79 7.50 3.61 -6.48
C ALA A 79 7.58 2.92 -5.11
N ARG A 80 8.23 3.61 -4.17
CA ARG A 80 8.26 3.22 -2.76
C ARG A 80 6.93 3.59 -2.11
N GLY A 81 5.95 2.70 -2.23
CA GLY A 81 4.63 2.87 -1.64
C GLY A 81 4.71 2.73 -0.12
N HIS A 82 4.50 3.82 0.61
CA HIS A 82 4.57 3.80 2.07
C HIS A 82 3.41 2.99 2.65
N LEU A 83 3.69 2.13 3.63
CA LEU A 83 2.66 1.45 4.41
C LEU A 83 2.16 2.35 5.55
N ALA A 84 3.09 2.96 6.29
CA ALA A 84 2.81 4.10 7.15
C ALA A 84 3.23 5.38 6.45
N ALA A 85 2.26 6.21 6.04
CA ALA A 85 2.54 7.39 5.24
C ALA A 85 3.12 8.53 6.09
N ASP A 86 4.07 9.26 5.52
CA ASP A 86 4.63 10.52 6.06
C ASP A 86 3.54 11.43 6.64
N ALA A 87 2.51 11.72 5.83
CA ALA A 87 1.44 12.62 6.20
C ALA A 87 0.53 12.13 7.34
N ASP A 88 0.66 10.88 7.80
CA ASP A 88 -0.14 10.36 8.92
C ASP A 88 0.45 10.74 10.29
N PHE A 89 1.65 11.34 10.31
CA PHE A 89 2.38 11.70 11.52
C PHE A 89 2.47 13.21 11.72
N VAL A 90 2.45 13.64 12.98
CA VAL A 90 2.42 15.07 13.34
C VAL A 90 3.81 15.67 13.37
N THR A 91 4.80 14.94 13.91
CA THR A 91 6.15 15.45 14.12
C THR A 91 7.08 15.03 12.99
N GLU A 92 8.03 15.90 12.65
CA GLU A 92 9.07 15.62 11.65
C GLU A 92 9.85 14.33 11.94
N GLN A 93 10.12 14.03 13.22
CA GLN A 93 10.87 12.82 13.59
C GLN A 93 10.09 11.53 13.29
N GLU A 94 8.76 11.54 13.47
CA GLU A 94 7.91 10.42 13.11
C GLU A 94 7.76 10.30 11.58
N GLN A 95 7.65 11.44 10.88
CA GLN A 95 7.62 11.51 9.42
C GLN A 95 8.91 10.93 8.82
N ASP A 96 10.08 11.35 9.30
CA ASP A 96 11.39 10.86 8.89
C ASP A 96 11.54 9.33 9.05
N ALA A 97 10.90 8.76 10.07
CA ALA A 97 10.91 7.33 10.32
C ALA A 97 10.09 6.53 9.29
N THR A 98 9.24 7.19 8.48
CA THR A 98 8.47 6.53 7.42
C THR A 98 9.30 6.21 6.18
N TYR A 99 10.45 6.87 5.98
CA TYR A 99 11.30 6.77 4.79
C TYR A 99 12.33 5.63 4.86
N TYR A 100 12.07 4.58 5.63
CA TYR A 100 12.87 3.37 5.58
C TYR A 100 12.24 2.37 4.61
N TYR A 101 13.05 1.65 3.83
CA TYR A 101 12.52 0.66 2.87
C TYR A 101 11.71 -0.46 3.55
N ILE A 102 11.96 -0.75 4.83
CA ILE A 102 11.15 -1.67 5.64
C ILE A 102 9.73 -1.16 5.95
N ASN A 103 9.38 0.05 5.52
CA ASN A 103 8.03 0.60 5.61
C ASN A 103 7.44 0.83 4.20
N ALA A 104 8.05 0.26 3.17
CA ALA A 104 7.58 0.39 1.79
C ALA A 104 7.40 -0.97 1.13
N VAL A 105 6.46 -0.99 0.18
CA VAL A 105 6.28 -2.07 -0.79
C VAL A 105 6.23 -1.48 -2.20
N PRO A 106 6.57 -2.26 -3.25
CA PRO A 106 6.46 -1.77 -4.62
C PRO A 106 5.01 -1.48 -4.99
N GLN A 107 4.69 -0.22 -5.21
CA GLN A 107 3.38 0.20 -5.71
C GLN A 107 3.56 0.88 -7.05
N TRP A 108 2.71 0.60 -8.03
CA TRP A 108 2.67 1.40 -9.24
C TRP A 108 2.43 2.87 -8.89
N GLN A 109 3.22 3.77 -9.46
CA GLN A 109 3.16 5.18 -9.08
C GLN A 109 1.80 5.81 -9.39
N SER A 110 1.13 5.40 -10.46
CA SER A 110 -0.24 5.83 -10.79
C SER A 110 -1.25 5.43 -9.70
N PHE A 111 -1.09 4.25 -9.09
CA PHE A 111 -1.88 3.80 -7.93
C PHE A 111 -1.49 4.55 -6.64
N ASN A 112 -0.20 4.57 -6.30
CA ASN A 112 0.35 5.21 -5.10
C ASN A 112 -0.02 6.69 -5.00
N ASN A 113 0.10 7.45 -6.09
CA ASN A 113 -0.26 8.87 -6.15
C ASN A 113 -1.68 9.11 -6.71
N GLY A 114 -2.47 8.04 -6.90
CA GLY A 114 -3.85 8.06 -7.36
C GLY A 114 -4.82 7.80 -6.22
N ASN A 115 -5.68 6.78 -6.36
CA ASN A 115 -6.73 6.46 -5.40
C ASN A 115 -6.18 6.07 -4.02
N TRP A 116 -4.97 5.51 -3.93
CA TRP A 116 -4.35 5.17 -2.64
C TRP A 116 -4.08 6.41 -1.79
N LYS A 117 -3.57 7.48 -2.40
CA LYS A 117 -3.35 8.76 -1.75
C LYS A 117 -4.65 9.41 -1.25
N TYR A 118 -5.74 9.28 -2.01
CA TYR A 118 -7.05 9.78 -1.58
C TYR A 118 -7.61 9.01 -0.40
N LEU A 119 -7.44 7.68 -0.37
CA LEU A 119 -7.74 6.87 0.82
C LEU A 119 -6.97 7.38 2.04
N GLU A 120 -5.68 7.67 1.90
CA GLU A 120 -4.87 8.20 3.00
C GLU A 120 -5.36 9.59 3.47
N PHE A 121 -5.78 10.47 2.56
CA PHE A 121 -6.43 11.73 2.94
C PHE A 121 -7.72 11.49 3.72
N SER A 122 -8.61 10.63 3.21
CA SER A 122 -9.88 10.30 3.87
C SER A 122 -9.70 9.79 5.30
N VAL A 123 -8.68 8.97 5.56
CA VAL A 123 -8.38 8.49 6.92
C VAL A 123 -7.97 9.64 7.85
N ARG A 124 -7.11 10.55 7.38
CA ARG A 124 -6.66 11.70 8.17
C ARG A 124 -7.79 12.68 8.46
N ASP A 125 -8.59 12.99 7.44
CA ASP A 125 -9.71 13.92 7.57
C ASP A 125 -10.78 13.35 8.51
N MET A 126 -11.06 12.05 8.43
CA MET A 126 -11.94 11.35 9.37
C MET A 126 -11.39 11.40 10.80
N ALA A 127 -10.12 11.05 11.00
CA ALA A 127 -9.48 11.11 12.31
C ALA A 127 -9.55 12.53 12.92
N ALA A 128 -9.27 13.55 12.11
CA ALA A 128 -9.38 14.95 12.51
C ALA A 128 -10.80 15.34 12.90
N ALA A 129 -11.79 14.94 12.10
CA ALA A 129 -13.20 15.25 12.34
C ALA A 129 -13.74 14.57 13.61
N HIS A 130 -13.29 13.35 13.91
CA HIS A 130 -13.65 12.64 15.14
C HIS A 130 -12.91 13.19 16.36
N GLY A 131 -11.69 13.72 16.15
CA GLY A 131 -10.78 14.09 17.24
C GLY A 131 -10.27 12.89 18.03
N SER A 132 -10.38 11.68 17.49
CA SER A 132 -9.97 10.42 18.11
C SER A 132 -8.71 9.84 17.46
N ASP A 133 -7.97 9.03 18.23
CA ASP A 133 -6.83 8.30 17.71
C ASP A 133 -7.30 7.09 16.90
N ILE A 134 -6.86 7.01 15.64
CA ILE A 134 -7.20 5.93 14.72
C ILE A 134 -6.00 5.00 14.59
N VAL A 135 -6.19 3.72 14.89
CA VAL A 135 -5.17 2.69 14.71
C VAL A 135 -5.26 2.16 13.28
N VAL A 136 -4.13 2.11 12.60
CA VAL A 136 -4.04 1.72 11.20
C VAL A 136 -3.06 0.56 11.04
N TRP A 137 -3.51 -0.46 10.33
CA TRP A 137 -2.66 -1.50 9.77
C TRP A 137 -2.66 -1.37 8.25
N CYS A 138 -1.49 -1.52 7.64
CA CYS A 138 -1.34 -1.42 6.19
C CYS A 138 -0.31 -2.44 5.71
N GLY A 139 -0.59 -3.17 4.64
CA GLY A 139 0.30 -4.22 4.15
C GLY A 139 0.05 -4.61 2.69
N GLY A 140 0.96 -5.39 2.13
CA GLY A 140 0.79 -6.06 0.84
C GLY A 140 0.18 -7.45 1.00
N TRP A 141 -0.43 -7.98 -0.07
CA TRP A 141 -0.84 -9.39 -0.13
C TRP A 141 -0.72 -9.95 -1.54
N ASP A 142 -0.31 -11.22 -1.60
CA ASP A 142 0.04 -11.97 -2.82
C ASP A 142 1.18 -11.30 -3.63
N VAL A 143 1.57 -11.92 -4.74
CA VAL A 143 2.56 -11.36 -5.68
C VAL A 143 1.86 -10.97 -6.97
N LEU A 144 2.08 -9.73 -7.42
CA LEU A 144 1.59 -9.23 -8.69
C LEU A 144 2.13 -10.07 -9.84
N GLN A 145 1.25 -10.45 -10.76
CA GLN A 145 1.61 -11.12 -12.01
C GLN A 145 1.36 -10.22 -13.22
N LEU A 146 2.29 -10.23 -14.16
CA LEU A 146 2.12 -9.65 -15.49
C LEU A 146 2.41 -10.71 -16.55
N ASP A 147 1.77 -10.60 -17.71
CA ASP A 147 2.00 -11.53 -18.81
C ASP A 147 3.30 -11.19 -19.55
N ASP A 148 4.09 -12.22 -19.86
CA ASP A 148 5.20 -12.11 -20.82
C ASP A 148 4.69 -11.91 -22.26
N VAL A 149 5.61 -11.67 -23.20
CA VAL A 149 5.26 -11.53 -24.64
C VAL A 149 4.59 -12.75 -25.27
N ASN A 150 4.58 -13.90 -24.60
CA ASN A 150 3.90 -15.12 -25.03
C ASN A 150 2.55 -15.34 -24.32
N GLY A 151 2.16 -14.44 -23.41
CA GLY A 151 0.93 -14.55 -22.62
C GLY A 151 1.03 -15.49 -21.41
N ASN A 152 2.25 -15.78 -20.92
CA ASN A 152 2.43 -16.53 -19.68
C ASN A 152 2.52 -15.58 -18.49
N PRO A 153 1.82 -15.85 -17.37
CA PRO A 153 1.93 -15.02 -16.17
C PRO A 153 3.31 -15.18 -15.51
N VAL A 154 3.91 -14.07 -15.11
CA VAL A 154 5.20 -13.98 -14.43
C VAL A 154 5.07 -13.16 -13.16
N ASP A 155 5.51 -13.73 -12.03
CA ASP A 155 5.56 -13.04 -10.74
C ASP A 155 6.58 -11.90 -10.76
N ILE A 156 6.19 -10.74 -10.23
CA ILE A 156 7.01 -9.52 -10.24
C ILE A 156 7.75 -9.33 -8.93
N PHE A 157 9.07 -9.49 -8.98
CA PHE A 157 10.02 -9.20 -7.91
C PHE A 157 11.03 -8.16 -8.40
N LEU A 158 11.19 -7.05 -7.67
CA LEU A 158 12.09 -5.97 -8.09
C LEU A 158 13.58 -6.31 -7.88
N GLY A 159 13.89 -7.28 -7.02
CA GLY A 159 15.25 -7.74 -6.77
C GLY A 159 15.47 -9.16 -7.24
N LEU A 160 16.38 -9.34 -8.22
CA LEU A 160 16.89 -10.65 -8.63
C LEU A 160 18.38 -10.74 -8.28
N THR A 161 18.73 -11.46 -7.21
CA THR A 161 20.12 -11.57 -6.74
C THR A 161 20.53 -13.01 -6.57
N GLY A 162 21.59 -13.44 -7.27
CA GLY A 162 22.09 -14.81 -7.15
C GLY A 162 21.10 -15.91 -7.56
N GLY A 163 20.02 -15.56 -8.28
CA GLY A 163 18.90 -16.45 -8.60
C GLY A 163 17.75 -16.44 -7.58
N GLU A 164 17.84 -15.63 -6.53
CA GLU A 164 16.77 -15.40 -5.56
C GLU A 164 15.91 -14.20 -5.99
N ALA A 165 14.60 -14.32 -5.76
CA ALA A 165 13.61 -13.30 -6.06
C ALA A 165 13.14 -12.66 -4.75
N VAL A 166 13.47 -11.38 -4.58
CA VAL A 166 13.21 -10.59 -3.36
C VAL A 166 12.55 -9.26 -3.73
N ILE A 167 11.95 -8.61 -2.74
CA ILE A 167 11.14 -7.39 -2.91
C ILE A 167 9.98 -7.65 -3.91
N PRO A 168 9.05 -8.57 -3.59
CA PRO A 168 7.84 -8.78 -4.38
C PRO A 168 7.02 -7.49 -4.48
N ALA A 169 6.54 -7.20 -5.68
CA ALA A 169 5.43 -6.25 -5.85
C ALA A 169 4.15 -6.97 -5.42
N PRO A 170 3.42 -6.47 -4.40
CA PRO A 170 2.18 -7.12 -3.99
C PRO A 170 1.10 -6.95 -5.06
N ASP A 171 0.24 -7.96 -5.26
CA ASP A 171 -0.90 -7.86 -6.18
C ASP A 171 -1.93 -6.84 -5.66
N ILE A 172 -2.07 -6.78 -4.34
CA ILE A 172 -2.93 -5.79 -3.66
C ILE A 172 -2.20 -5.14 -2.49
N THR A 173 -2.57 -3.90 -2.16
CA THR A 173 -2.31 -3.30 -0.86
C THR A 173 -3.61 -3.21 -0.07
N TRP A 174 -3.58 -3.49 1.22
CA TRP A 174 -4.73 -3.40 2.10
C TRP A 174 -4.45 -2.47 3.27
N ARG A 175 -5.51 -1.85 3.80
CA ARG A 175 -5.48 -0.95 4.94
C ARG A 175 -6.68 -1.21 5.85
N VAL A 176 -6.42 -1.51 7.12
CA VAL A 176 -7.44 -1.56 8.16
C VAL A 176 -7.40 -0.27 8.96
N VAL A 177 -8.56 0.37 9.10
CA VAL A 177 -8.77 1.61 9.84
C VAL A 177 -9.65 1.28 11.03
N TYR A 178 -9.14 1.43 12.25
CA TYR A 178 -9.83 1.08 13.48
C TYR A 178 -9.89 2.28 14.42
N ASP A 179 -11.10 2.60 14.88
CA ASP A 179 -11.34 3.54 15.97
C ASP A 179 -11.55 2.74 17.28
N PRO A 180 -10.57 2.73 18.20
CA PRO A 180 -10.70 2.04 19.48
C PRO A 180 -11.76 2.66 20.39
N SER A 181 -12.08 3.94 20.22
CA SER A 181 -13.02 4.66 21.11
C SER A 181 -14.46 4.22 20.89
N SER A 182 -14.82 3.88 19.65
CA SER A 182 -16.14 3.36 19.28
C SER A 182 -16.15 1.86 19.00
N ASN A 183 -14.98 1.20 19.04
CA ASN A 183 -14.77 -0.19 18.65
C ASN A 183 -15.32 -0.49 17.25
N LYS A 184 -14.97 0.34 16.28
CA LYS A 184 -15.42 0.23 14.88
C LYS A 184 -14.24 0.21 13.93
N ALA A 185 -14.33 -0.59 12.88
CA ALA A 185 -13.29 -0.71 11.88
C ALA A 185 -13.84 -0.83 10.45
N ALA A 186 -12.98 -0.54 9.48
CA ALA A 186 -13.20 -0.84 8.07
C ALA A 186 -11.89 -1.33 7.45
N ALA A 187 -11.99 -2.21 6.46
CA ALA A 187 -10.85 -2.63 5.66
C ALA A 187 -11.03 -2.12 4.22
N ILE A 188 -9.96 -1.61 3.63
CA ILE A 188 -9.93 -1.07 2.28
C ILE A 188 -8.80 -1.79 1.54
N VAL A 189 -9.07 -2.19 0.31
CA VAL A 189 -8.14 -2.90 -0.56
C VAL A 189 -7.96 -2.12 -1.85
N GLY A 190 -6.72 -1.88 -2.22
CA GLY A 190 -6.31 -1.32 -3.51
C GLY A 190 -5.61 -2.37 -4.35
N VAL A 191 -6.01 -2.51 -5.60
CA VAL A 191 -5.35 -3.42 -6.55
C VAL A 191 -4.18 -2.72 -7.21
N ASN A 192 -3.00 -3.30 -7.07
CA ASN A 192 -1.73 -2.74 -7.50
C ASN A 192 -1.45 -3.14 -8.95
N ASN A 193 -2.38 -2.84 -9.86
CA ASN A 193 -2.25 -3.15 -11.27
C ASN A 193 -2.95 -2.09 -12.13
N PRO A 194 -2.21 -1.17 -12.78
CA PRO A 194 -2.80 -0.12 -13.60
C PRO A 194 -3.28 -0.63 -14.97
N TYR A 195 -3.01 -1.89 -15.33
CA TYR A 195 -3.43 -2.50 -16.59
C TYR A 195 -4.80 -3.16 -16.53
N LEU A 196 -5.50 -3.06 -15.41
CA LEU A 196 -6.86 -3.58 -15.27
C LEU A 196 -7.80 -2.90 -16.27
N THR A 197 -8.46 -3.72 -17.08
CA THR A 197 -9.48 -3.28 -18.06
C THR A 197 -10.90 -3.60 -17.61
N ALA A 198 -11.04 -4.33 -16.50
CA ALA A 198 -12.31 -4.75 -15.91
C ALA A 198 -12.21 -4.73 -14.38
N ALA A 199 -13.37 -4.80 -13.71
CA ALA A 199 -13.42 -4.84 -12.25
C ALA A 199 -12.65 -6.08 -11.73
N PRO A 200 -11.77 -5.90 -10.72
CA PRO A 200 -11.00 -7.01 -10.17
C PRO A 200 -11.88 -7.97 -9.39
N SER A 201 -11.40 -9.20 -9.22
CA SER A 201 -11.99 -10.11 -8.25
C SER A 201 -11.75 -9.58 -6.84
N MET A 202 -12.81 -9.55 -6.01
CA MET A 202 -12.73 -9.04 -4.64
C MET A 202 -12.45 -10.19 -3.67
N LEU A 203 -11.57 -9.94 -2.69
CA LEU A 203 -11.31 -10.91 -1.60
C LEU A 203 -12.49 -11.05 -0.62
N CYS A 204 -13.48 -10.17 -0.69
CA CYS A 204 -14.51 -10.04 0.32
C CYS A 204 -15.84 -10.61 -0.16
N SER A 205 -16.38 -11.55 0.60
CA SER A 205 -17.67 -12.18 0.30
C SER A 205 -18.79 -11.15 0.35
N GLY A 206 -19.60 -11.07 -0.71
CA GLY A 206 -20.77 -10.20 -0.76
C GLY A 206 -20.55 -8.83 -1.43
N GLY A 207 -19.35 -8.57 -1.96
CA GLY A 207 -19.03 -7.36 -2.70
C GLY A 207 -18.49 -6.21 -1.84
N SER A 208 -18.18 -5.10 -2.49
CA SER A 208 -17.62 -3.91 -1.85
C SER A 208 -18.65 -3.21 -0.98
N ILE A 209 -18.25 -2.79 0.22
CA ILE A 209 -19.08 -1.99 1.15
C ILE A 209 -18.66 -0.50 1.20
N CYS A 210 -17.92 0.00 0.20
CA CYS A 210 -17.41 1.38 0.23
C CYS A 210 -18.53 2.43 0.29
N ASP A 211 -19.72 2.13 -0.23
CA ASP A 211 -20.90 2.99 -0.18
C ASP A 211 -21.43 3.21 1.25
N GLN A 212 -21.05 2.35 2.19
CA GLN A 212 -21.38 2.46 3.62
C GLN A 212 -20.35 3.28 4.41
N LEU A 213 -19.19 3.61 3.81
CA LEU A 213 -18.10 4.34 4.44
C LEU A 213 -18.15 5.80 4.00
N THR A 214 -18.99 6.61 4.65
CA THR A 214 -19.24 8.01 4.24
C THR A 214 -18.05 8.94 4.43
N TRP A 215 -17.02 8.49 5.14
CA TRP A 215 -15.78 9.22 5.33
C TRP A 215 -14.79 9.05 4.17
N LEU A 216 -15.02 8.10 3.25
CA LEU A 216 -14.25 8.00 2.01
C LEU A 216 -14.70 9.11 1.03
N HIS A 217 -13.74 9.85 0.49
CA HIS A 217 -13.99 10.90 -0.51
C HIS A 217 -12.89 10.93 -1.57
N ASP A 218 -13.20 11.55 -2.71
CA ASP A 218 -12.29 11.78 -3.84
C ASP A 218 -11.66 10.53 -4.51
N ILE A 219 -12.10 9.33 -4.13
CA ILE A 219 -11.75 8.08 -4.81
C ILE A 219 -12.56 7.96 -6.10
N ASN A 220 -11.86 7.81 -7.23
CA ASN A 220 -12.50 7.51 -8.51
C ASN A 220 -12.54 6.00 -8.75
N TYR A 221 -13.64 5.36 -8.36
CA TYR A 221 -13.86 3.91 -8.51
C TYR A 221 -13.90 3.41 -9.96
N SER A 222 -14.01 4.33 -10.95
CA SER A 222 -14.01 3.98 -12.37
C SER A 222 -12.64 4.11 -13.04
N ASP A 223 -11.65 4.66 -12.33
CA ASP A 223 -10.29 4.84 -12.81
C ASP A 223 -9.38 3.76 -12.23
N TYR A 224 -9.22 2.68 -12.98
CA TYR A 224 -8.36 1.56 -12.57
C TYR A 224 -6.87 1.85 -12.77
N GLU A 225 -6.50 2.77 -13.67
CA GLU A 225 -5.09 3.19 -13.84
C GLU A 225 -4.60 3.92 -12.57
N ALA A 226 -5.48 4.69 -11.92
CA ALA A 226 -5.25 5.29 -10.60
C ALA A 226 -5.38 4.29 -9.43
N GLY A 227 -5.62 3.00 -9.73
CA GLY A 227 -5.74 1.90 -8.80
C GLY A 227 -7.17 1.61 -8.35
N ALA A 228 -7.65 0.40 -8.64
CA ALA A 228 -9.00 -0.02 -8.25
C ALA A 228 -9.11 -0.17 -6.72
N ILE A 229 -10.16 0.39 -6.12
CA ILE A 229 -10.42 0.31 -4.68
C ILE A 229 -11.73 -0.44 -4.40
N TYR A 230 -11.73 -1.29 -3.38
CA TYR A 230 -12.93 -1.85 -2.78
C TYR A 230 -12.78 -1.96 -1.26
N CYS A 231 -13.92 -2.11 -0.56
CA CYS A 231 -13.96 -2.07 0.89
C CYS A 231 -14.65 -3.31 1.45
N CYS A 232 -14.24 -3.70 2.66
CA CYS A 232 -14.64 -4.94 3.31
C CYS A 232 -14.85 -4.70 4.81
N THR A 233 -15.58 -5.61 5.44
CA THR A 233 -15.44 -5.78 6.90
C THR A 233 -14.06 -6.37 7.18
N VAL A 234 -13.48 -6.03 8.34
CA VAL A 234 -12.17 -6.57 8.74
C VAL A 234 -12.22 -8.08 8.84
N GLN A 235 -13.32 -8.64 9.36
CA GLN A 235 -13.52 -10.07 9.51
C GLN A 235 -13.54 -10.79 8.16
N ASN A 236 -14.12 -10.18 7.12
CA ASN A 236 -14.11 -10.77 5.78
C ASN A 236 -12.72 -10.73 5.16
N LEU A 237 -11.99 -9.62 5.27
CA LEU A 237 -10.64 -9.55 4.73
C LEU A 237 -9.69 -10.53 5.45
N ALA A 238 -9.86 -10.72 6.77
CA ALA A 238 -9.07 -11.65 7.57
C ALA A 238 -9.25 -13.13 7.19
N THR A 239 -10.32 -13.51 6.47
CA THR A 239 -10.44 -14.88 5.96
C THR A 239 -9.51 -15.15 4.77
N ALA A 240 -9.12 -14.09 4.05
CA ALA A 240 -8.23 -14.16 2.89
C ALA A 240 -6.77 -13.86 3.25
N ILE A 241 -6.53 -12.91 4.17
CA ILE A 241 -5.20 -12.37 4.49
C ILE A 241 -4.86 -12.64 5.97
N PRO A 242 -3.96 -13.58 6.30
CA PRO A 242 -3.63 -13.95 7.68
C PRO A 242 -3.02 -12.82 8.53
N ASN A 243 -2.43 -11.82 7.88
CA ASN A 243 -1.76 -10.69 8.54
C ASN A 243 -2.73 -9.55 8.93
N VAL A 244 -4.00 -9.64 8.55
CA VAL A 244 -5.04 -8.69 8.98
C VAL A 244 -5.30 -8.87 10.47
N PRO A 245 -5.40 -7.80 11.26
CA PRO A 245 -5.61 -7.90 12.70
C PRO A 245 -6.97 -8.54 13.04
N ASP A 246 -6.97 -9.42 14.03
CA ASP A 246 -8.21 -9.89 14.65
C ASP A 246 -8.73 -8.83 15.63
N LEU A 247 -9.78 -8.12 15.22
CA LEU A 247 -10.46 -7.10 16.02
C LEU A 247 -11.75 -7.63 16.69
N GLY A 248 -11.93 -8.96 16.72
CA GLY A 248 -13.11 -9.60 17.32
C GLY A 248 -14.43 -9.09 16.74
N SER A 249 -15.31 -8.61 17.61
CA SER A 249 -16.65 -8.11 17.25
C SER A 249 -16.70 -6.61 16.98
N ALA A 250 -15.61 -6.00 16.50
CA ALA A 250 -15.61 -4.59 16.09
C ALA A 250 -16.72 -4.33 15.05
N GLY A 251 -17.47 -3.25 15.26
CA GLY A 251 -18.53 -2.81 14.34
C GLY A 251 -17.97 -2.18 13.07
N LEU A 252 -18.84 -1.83 12.12
CA LEU A 252 -18.41 -1.14 10.90
C LEU A 252 -18.18 0.35 11.16
N LEU A 253 -17.04 0.88 10.71
CA LEU A 253 -16.70 2.31 10.78
C LEU A 253 -17.34 3.07 9.61
N THR A 254 -18.62 3.42 9.74
CA THR A 254 -19.40 4.03 8.65
C THR A 254 -19.13 5.52 8.44
N SER A 255 -18.68 6.24 9.47
CA SER A 255 -18.53 7.71 9.49
C SER A 255 -17.36 8.09 10.37
#